data_AF-A0A6J7S3Q6-F1
#
_entry.id   AF-A0A6J7S3Q6-F1
#
_cell.length_a   1.000
_cell.length_b   1.000
_cell.length_c   1.000
_cell.angle_alpha   90.00
_cell.angle_beta   90.00
_cell.angle_gamma   90.00
#
_symmetry.space_group_name_H-M   'P 1'
#
loop_
_entity.id
_entity.type
_entity.pdbx_description
1 polymer ?
#
loop_
_entity_poly.entity_id
_entity_poly.type
_entity_poly.pdbx_seq_one_letter_code
_entity_poly.pdbx_strand_id
1 'polypeptide(L)' 'MDQVGSLEQILNGPSDRADGRTNLMGALRKSMAVTGYGTLKDFQKADLMVISPPTIRPGAQ' A
#
# COMPACT_ATOMS: atom_id res chain seq x y z
N MET A 1 -14.55 11.65 -9.30
CA MET A 1 -13.28 11.16 -8.72
C MET A 1 -12.63 12.35 -8.05
N ASP A 2 -12.47 12.31 -6.73
CA ASP A 2 -11.90 13.44 -6.01
C ASP A 2 -10.38 13.47 -6.17
N GLN A 3 -9.83 14.67 -6.27
CA GLN A 3 -8.39 14.88 -6.36
C GLN A 3 -7.73 14.55 -5.02
N VAL A 4 -6.76 13.63 -5.04
CA VAL A 4 -6.09 13.10 -3.83
C VAL A 4 -4.93 13.99 -3.37
N GLY A 5 -4.34 14.78 -4.27
CA GLY A 5 -3.21 15.67 -3.99
C GLY A 5 -2.38 15.97 -5.24
N SER A 6 -1.25 16.66 -5.08
CA SER A 6 -0.25 16.78 -6.14
C SER A 6 0.45 15.45 -6.40
N LEU A 7 1.09 15.28 -7.56
CA LEU A 7 1.88 14.08 -7.84
C LEU A 7 3.01 13.88 -6.82
N GLU A 8 3.65 14.98 -6.40
CA GLU A 8 4.67 14.95 -5.35
C GLU A 8 4.12 14.41 -4.03
N GLN A 9 2.93 14.87 -3.60
CA GLN A 9 2.27 14.38 -2.39
C GLN A 9 1.86 12.91 -2.52
N ILE A 10 1.38 12.50 -3.69
CA ILE A 10 1.02 11.10 -3.96
C ILE A 10 2.25 10.19 -3.83
N LEU A 11 3.38 10.58 -4.41
CA LEU A 11 4.59 9.76 -4.39
C LEU A 11 5.33 9.83 -3.05
N ASN A 12 5.56 11.03 -2.53
CA ASN A 12 6.50 11.28 -1.44
C ASN A 12 5.84 11.70 -0.11
N GLY A 13 4.54 11.99 -0.12
CA GLY A 13 3.79 12.44 1.05
C GLY A 13 3.88 13.95 1.31
N PRO A 14 3.45 14.42 2.50
CA PRO A 14 2.99 13.63 3.64
C PRO A 14 1.67 12.88 3.35
N SER A 15 1.39 11.87 4.16
CA SER A 15 0.09 11.18 4.16
C SER A 15 -0.70 11.63 5.38
N ASP A 16 -1.80 12.33 5.13
CA ASP A 16 -2.71 12.90 6.12
C ASP A 16 -3.91 11.97 6.42
N ARG A 17 -4.07 10.90 5.63
CA ARG A 17 -5.16 9.92 5.72
C ARG A 17 -4.59 8.50 5.65
N ALA A 18 -5.20 7.57 6.36
CA ALA A 18 -4.77 6.17 6.40
C ALA A 18 -5.37 5.30 5.27
N ASP A 19 -5.78 5.89 4.14
CA ASP A 19 -6.40 5.19 3.00
C ASP A 19 -5.39 4.68 1.96
N GLY A 20 -4.10 4.96 2.17
CA GLY A 20 -2.99 4.48 1.33
C GLY A 20 -2.86 5.18 -0.02
N ARG A 21 -3.55 6.32 -0.23
CA ARG A 21 -3.56 7.01 -1.53
C ARG A 21 -2.44 8.04 -1.70
N THR A 22 -1.70 8.36 -0.64
CA THR A 22 -0.56 9.29 -0.63
C THR A 22 0.66 8.65 0.03
N ASN A 23 1.86 9.21 -0.21
CA ASN A 23 3.13 8.68 0.27
C ASN A 23 3.41 7.23 -0.14
N LEU A 24 3.23 6.91 -1.43
CA LEU A 24 3.49 5.56 -1.97
C LEU A 24 4.94 5.10 -1.71
N MET A 25 5.92 6.00 -1.78
CA MET A 25 7.32 5.68 -1.52
C MET A 25 7.58 5.36 -0.04
N GLY A 26 6.93 6.06 0.89
CA GLY A 26 6.98 5.74 2.31
C GLY A 26 6.29 4.42 2.64
N ALA A 27 5.14 4.16 2.01
CA ALA A 27 4.42 2.89 2.13
C ALA A 27 5.30 1.72 1.66
N LEU A 28 5.95 1.85 0.49
CA LEU A 28 6.87 0.83 -0.04
C LEU A 28 8.04 0.58 0.91
N ARG A 29 8.72 1.64 1.41
CA ARG A 29 9.81 1.50 2.38
C ARG A 29 9.36 0.82 3.68
N LYS A 30 8.16 1.17 4.18
CA LYS A 30 7.59 0.53 5.37
C LYS A 30 7.31 -0.95 5.11
N SER A 31 6.70 -1.30 3.98
CA SER A 31 6.46 -2.70 3.60
C SER A 31 7.76 -3.49 3.53
N MET A 32 8.79 -2.96 2.86
CA MET A 32 10.11 -3.55 2.78
C MET A 32 10.77 -3.73 4.16
N ALA A 33 10.65 -2.75 5.05
CA ALA A 33 11.19 -2.84 6.41
C ALA A 33 10.48 -3.89 7.26
N VAL A 34 9.14 -3.96 7.17
CA VAL A 34 8.32 -4.94 7.92
C VAL A 34 8.60 -6.36 7.46
N THR A 35 8.84 -6.58 6.17
CA THR A 35 9.15 -7.90 5.61
C THR A 35 10.66 -8.22 5.61
N GLY A 36 11.52 -7.28 6.02
CA GLY A 36 12.96 -7.53 6.21
C GLY A 36 13.82 -7.44 4.94
N TYR A 37 13.38 -6.74 3.89
CA TYR A 37 14.12 -6.64 2.62
C TYR A 37 14.73 -5.24 2.40
N GLY A 38 16.04 -5.18 2.16
CA GLY A 38 16.76 -3.93 1.93
C GLY A 38 16.76 -3.43 0.47
N THR A 39 16.43 -4.31 -0.49
CA THR A 39 16.41 -3.97 -1.92
C THR A 39 15.09 -4.39 -2.56
N LEU A 40 14.71 -3.69 -3.64
CA LEU A 40 13.53 -4.08 -4.42
C LEU A 40 13.66 -5.49 -5.01
N LYS A 41 14.89 -5.91 -5.35
CA LYS A 41 15.12 -7.23 -5.93
C LYS A 41 14.88 -8.34 -4.91
N ASP A 42 15.29 -8.13 -3.67
CA ASP A 42 15.02 -9.11 -2.60
C ASP A 42 13.58 -9.06 -2.14
N PHE A 43 12.95 -7.88 -2.14
CA PHE A 43 11.52 -7.73 -1.82
C PHE A 43 10.60 -8.55 -2.75
N GLN A 44 11.01 -8.80 -3.99
CA GLN A 44 10.28 -9.69 -4.91
C GLN A 44 10.19 -11.15 -4.41
N LYS A 45 10.98 -11.53 -3.41
CA LYS A 45 10.98 -12.86 -2.79
C LYS A 45 10.16 -12.92 -1.49
N ALA A 46 9.41 -11.87 -1.17
CA ALA A 46 8.59 -11.82 0.04
C ALA A 46 7.62 -13.01 0.10
N ASP A 47 7.51 -13.60 1.29
CA ASP A 47 6.51 -14.64 1.54
C ASP A 47 5.10 -14.05 1.35
N LEU A 48 4.27 -14.75 0.57
CA LEU A 48 2.91 -14.33 0.25
C LEU A 48 1.90 -15.31 0.84
N MET A 49 0.86 -14.76 1.48
CA MET A 49 -0.32 -15.52 1.87
C MET A 49 -1.42 -15.33 0.83
N VAL A 50 -1.93 -16.42 0.26
CA VAL A 50 -3.12 -16.39 -0.59
C VAL A 50 -4.35 -16.49 0.31
N ILE A 51 -5.14 -15.43 0.34
CA ILE A 51 -6.47 -15.44 0.96
C ILE A 51 -7.53 -15.63 -0.12
N SER A 52 -8.55 -16.44 0.16
CA SER A 52 -9.74 -16.47 -0.69
C SER A 52 -10.32 -15.06 -0.78
N PRO A 53 -10.83 -14.63 -1.95
CA PRO A 53 -11.43 -13.30 -2.06
C PRO A 53 -12.53 -13.16 -0.99
N PRO A 54 -12.70 -11.96 -0.41
CA PRO A 54 -13.75 -11.75 0.58
C PRO A 54 -15.07 -12.23 -0.02
N THR A 55 -15.79 -13.10 0.69
CA THR A 55 -17.18 -13.40 0.35
C THR A 55 -17.96 -12.11 0.57
N ILE A 56 -18.06 -11.27 -0.46
CA ILE A 56 -18.97 -10.14 -0.49
C ILE A 56 -20.36 -10.77 -0.44
N ARG A 57 -20.98 -10.84 0.75
CA ARG A 57 -22.39 -11.23 0.85
C ARG A 57 -23.19 -10.13 0.16
N PRO A 58 -23.95 -10.43 -0.90
CA PRO A 58 -24.88 -9.45 -1.44
C PRO A 58 -25.96 -9.22 -0.37
N GLY A 59 -26.03 -8.01 0.21
CA GLY A 59 -27.19 -7.61 1.03
C GLY A 59 -26.96 -7.22 2.49
N ALA A 60 -25.85 -6.59 2.84
CA ALA A 60 -25.79 -5.77 4.05
C ALA A 60 -25.61 -4.30 3.62
N GLN A 61 -26.70 -3.69 3.18
CA GLN A 61 -26.90 -2.25 3.28
C GLN A 61 -27.75 -1.98 4.52
#